data_AF-A0A5D0V166-F1
#
_entry.id   AF-A0A5D0V166-F1
#
_cell.length_a   1.000
_cell.length_b   1.000
_cell.length_c   1.000
_cell.angle_alpha   90.00
_cell.angle_beta   90.00
_cell.angle_gamma   90.00
#
_symmetry.space_group_name_H-M   'P 1'
#
loop_
_entity.id
_entity.type
_entity.pdbx_description
1 polymer ?
#
loop_
_entity_poly.entity_id
_entity_poly.type
_entity_poly.pdbx_seq_one_letter_code
_entity_poly.pdbx_strand_id
1 'polypeptide(L)'
;MGASLVWGGQAIEFASWIAGIGSLALAAAALLAGRPAESAAAPTLIVSGIEDQTVNPDDDAVSLRYKVRHDDARLLIEPQIPYISRVRDGGELTPLDYWHSPWEGSFHWPILDIKIVNNSNRTVLCHQAVFHVRESRPDLRPIPVLRGVTYGTFFTLLNLGWGPMTNCSLHFQLRPPSDPTDGKGFETYFEVPAGGHATVPLEEQFLAVGVDVPLLTELNRRGGGYGRYDAEYETLRRRALGPFPRGWVELIGTLQYDQIEIDGSSVRRANPIRSLISLNDPLAGAPLPPSHEYLVQLRSDGQNYSETVQVSHSLAPGESDRFLINIAADRSSIHELSLQLRYNDDGMVASGPINLALFRSTADQMPARPVDRELSDGKWDPMPS
;
A
#
# COMPACT_ATOMS: atom_id res chain seq x y z
N MET A 1 -12.08 -48.48 -3.72
CA MET A 1 -10.98 -47.64 -3.18
C MET A 1 -11.00 -46.35 -3.98
N GLY A 2 -11.49 -45.19 -3.57
CA GLY A 2 -11.87 -44.63 -2.28
C GLY A 2 -11.61 -43.12 -2.43
N ALA A 3 -12.40 -42.44 -3.27
CA ALA A 3 -12.23 -41.02 -3.58
C ALA A 3 -12.94 -40.16 -2.53
N SER A 4 -12.16 -39.36 -1.81
CA SER A 4 -12.65 -38.36 -0.86
C SER A 4 -12.94 -37.06 -1.63
N LEU A 5 -14.21 -36.67 -1.69
CA LEU A 5 -14.63 -35.34 -2.15
C LEU A 5 -14.57 -34.39 -0.95
N VAL A 6 -13.64 -33.44 -0.99
CA VAL A 6 -13.60 -32.33 -0.03
C VAL A 6 -14.60 -31.27 -0.48
N TRP A 7 -15.74 -31.21 0.19
CA TRP A 7 -16.65 -30.06 0.15
C TRP A 7 -16.38 -29.21 1.38
N GLY A 8 -15.89 -27.98 1.19
CA GLY A 8 -15.70 -27.04 2.29
C GLY A 8 -15.48 -25.64 1.76
N GLY A 9 -16.42 -24.72 2.05
CA GLY A 9 -16.13 -23.29 1.94
C GLY A 9 -17.23 -22.33 1.49
N GLN A 10 -18.49 -22.73 1.25
CA GLN A 10 -19.55 -21.79 0.80
C GLN A 10 -20.80 -21.71 1.70
N ALA A 11 -20.85 -22.42 2.83
CA ALA A 11 -22.08 -22.49 3.64
C ALA A 11 -22.27 -21.34 4.65
N ILE A 12 -21.25 -20.52 4.93
CA ILE A 12 -21.31 -19.54 6.04
C ILE A 12 -21.79 -18.15 5.58
N GLU A 13 -21.57 -17.74 4.32
CA GLU A 13 -22.05 -16.43 3.82
C GLU A 13 -23.56 -16.39 3.54
N PHE A 14 -24.22 -17.54 3.36
CA PHE A 14 -25.67 -17.57 3.12
C PHE A 14 -26.50 -17.31 4.38
N ALA A 15 -25.97 -17.56 5.58
CA ALA A 15 -26.73 -17.44 6.82
C ALA A 15 -26.94 -15.98 7.28
N SER A 16 -25.98 -15.07 7.00
CA SER A 16 -26.13 -13.64 7.33
C SER A 16 -27.11 -12.94 6.38
N TRP A 17 -27.21 -13.39 5.12
CA TRP A 17 -28.15 -12.85 4.13
C TRP A 17 -29.62 -13.26 4.44
N ILE A 18 -29.84 -14.48 4.95
CA ILE A 18 -31.19 -14.98 5.32
C ILE A 18 -31.76 -14.25 6.55
N ALA A 19 -30.91 -13.82 7.50
CA ALA A 19 -31.36 -13.04 8.67
C ALA A 19 -31.87 -11.62 8.28
N GLY A 20 -31.32 -11.03 7.21
CA GLY A 20 -31.78 -9.75 6.67
C GLY A 20 -33.06 -9.85 5.83
N ILE A 21 -33.24 -10.94 5.08
CA ILE A 21 -34.47 -11.17 4.29
C ILE A 21 -35.64 -11.58 5.21
N GLY A 22 -35.36 -12.34 6.27
CA GLY A 22 -36.38 -12.71 7.26
C GLY A 22 -37.00 -11.50 7.98
N SER A 23 -36.21 -10.46 8.25
CA SER A 23 -36.71 -9.21 8.84
C SER A 23 -37.49 -8.35 7.84
N LEU A 24 -37.16 -8.39 6.54
CA LEU A 24 -37.96 -7.77 5.47
C LEU A 24 -39.34 -8.44 5.30
N ALA A 25 -39.42 -9.76 5.37
CA ALA A 25 -40.69 -10.50 5.26
C ALA A 25 -41.60 -10.30 6.47
N LEU A 26 -41.05 -10.20 7.69
CA LEU A 26 -41.85 -9.96 8.90
C LEU A 26 -42.43 -8.54 8.96
N ALA A 27 -41.71 -7.54 8.44
CA ALA A 27 -42.20 -6.16 8.37
C ALA A 27 -43.43 -6.03 7.44
N ALA A 28 -43.44 -6.78 6.32
CA ALA A 28 -44.56 -6.75 5.37
C ALA A 28 -45.85 -7.38 5.93
N ALA A 29 -45.75 -8.42 6.77
CA ALA A 29 -46.92 -9.10 7.34
C ALA A 29 -47.65 -8.26 8.42
N ALA A 30 -46.96 -7.34 9.11
CA ALA A 30 -47.55 -6.48 10.12
C ALA A 30 -48.43 -5.35 9.52
N LEU A 31 -48.24 -4.99 8.24
CA LEU A 31 -48.92 -3.87 7.59
C LEU A 31 -50.42 -4.11 7.30
N LEU A 32 -50.89 -5.37 7.28
CA LEU A 32 -52.26 -5.72 6.88
C LEU A 32 -53.28 -5.76 8.03
N ALA A 33 -52.83 -5.75 9.28
CA ALA A 33 -53.70 -5.83 10.46
C ALA A 33 -53.73 -4.47 11.17
N GLY A 34 -54.61 -3.57 10.72
CA GLY A 34 -54.80 -2.18 11.20
C GLY A 34 -54.35 -1.90 12.63
N ARG A 35 -53.05 -1.65 12.80
CA ARG A 35 -52.44 -1.29 14.09
C ARG A 35 -52.67 0.20 14.35
N PRO A 36 -52.84 0.60 15.63
CA PRO A 36 -52.82 2.01 16.02
C PRO A 36 -51.54 2.65 15.48
N ALA A 37 -51.62 3.92 15.07
CA ALA A 37 -50.53 4.71 14.47
C ALA A 37 -49.20 4.45 15.17
N GLU A 38 -48.50 3.43 14.69
CA GLU A 38 -47.25 2.94 15.26
C GLU A 38 -46.23 4.01 14.94
N SER A 39 -45.46 4.43 15.95
CA SER A 39 -44.37 5.38 15.78
C SER A 39 -43.59 5.02 14.53
N ALA A 40 -43.53 5.93 13.55
CA ALA A 40 -42.94 5.66 12.24
C ALA A 40 -41.53 5.09 12.45
N ALA A 41 -41.29 3.89 11.93
CA ALA A 41 -40.02 3.20 12.12
C ALA A 41 -38.87 4.07 11.59
N ALA A 42 -37.79 4.18 12.37
CA ALA A 42 -36.62 4.92 11.96
C ALA A 42 -35.96 4.27 10.73
N PRO A 43 -35.25 5.05 9.88
CA PRO A 43 -34.45 4.49 8.80
C PRO A 43 -33.44 3.47 9.32
N THR A 44 -33.13 2.47 8.50
CA THR A 44 -32.09 1.49 8.80
C THR A 44 -30.85 1.80 7.99
N LEU A 45 -29.69 1.80 8.64
CA LEU A 45 -28.38 2.00 8.03
C LEU A 45 -27.61 0.69 8.04
N ILE A 46 -27.11 0.29 6.87
CA ILE A 46 -26.22 -0.84 6.69
C ILE A 46 -24.92 -0.30 6.11
N VAL A 47 -23.81 -0.63 6.75
CA VAL A 47 -22.46 -0.26 6.30
C VAL A 47 -21.68 -1.51 6.00
N SER A 48 -21.09 -1.57 4.82
CA SER A 48 -20.16 -2.61 4.39
C SER A 48 -18.93 -1.97 3.74
N GLY A 49 -17.83 -2.72 3.61
CA GLY A 49 -16.71 -2.32 2.75
C GLY A 49 -16.83 -2.97 1.37
N ILE A 50 -16.24 -2.36 0.35
CA ILE A 50 -16.04 -3.00 -0.96
C ILE A 50 -14.72 -3.75 -0.92
N GLU A 51 -14.78 -5.07 -1.16
CA GLU A 51 -13.59 -5.89 -1.36
C GLU A 51 -13.24 -5.94 -2.85
N ASP A 52 -11.97 -5.71 -3.18
CA ASP A 52 -11.47 -5.80 -4.55
C ASP A 52 -11.23 -7.28 -4.94
N GLN A 53 -12.17 -7.82 -5.72
CA GLN A 53 -12.12 -9.20 -6.23
C GLN A 53 -11.39 -9.32 -7.57
N THR A 54 -10.90 -8.23 -8.18
CA THR A 54 -10.55 -8.21 -9.60
C THR A 54 -9.18 -8.81 -9.95
N VAL A 55 -8.33 -9.06 -8.94
CA VAL A 55 -6.94 -9.47 -9.18
C VAL A 55 -6.71 -10.87 -8.61
N ASN A 56 -6.05 -11.75 -9.35
CA ASN A 56 -5.63 -13.06 -8.83
C ASN A 56 -4.67 -12.82 -7.64
N PRO A 57 -4.95 -13.35 -6.43
CA PRO A 57 -4.11 -13.10 -5.24
C PRO A 57 -2.64 -13.50 -5.43
N ASP A 58 -2.36 -14.40 -6.37
CA ASP A 58 -1.01 -14.90 -6.64
C ASP A 58 -0.19 -14.03 -7.61
N ASP A 59 -0.83 -13.11 -8.36
CA ASP A 59 -0.18 -12.46 -9.51
C ASP A 59 0.49 -11.11 -9.22
N ASP A 60 0.26 -10.48 -8.07
CA ASP A 60 0.88 -9.16 -7.80
C ASP A 60 1.26 -8.96 -6.33
N ALA A 61 2.55 -9.12 -6.05
CA ALA A 61 3.15 -8.92 -4.73
C ALA A 61 2.92 -7.51 -4.18
N VAL A 62 2.70 -6.51 -5.05
CA VAL A 62 2.49 -5.11 -4.70
C VAL A 62 1.04 -4.66 -4.84
N SER A 63 0.09 -5.58 -5.05
CA SER A 63 -1.33 -5.21 -5.04
C SER A 63 -1.79 -4.82 -3.62
N LEU A 64 -2.31 -3.60 -3.47
CA LEU A 64 -3.05 -3.18 -2.29
C LEU A 64 -4.51 -3.58 -2.46
N ARG A 65 -5.07 -4.23 -1.44
CA ARG A 65 -6.50 -4.52 -1.33
C ARG A 65 -6.98 -4.25 0.08
N TYR A 66 -8.29 -4.15 0.26
CA TYR A 66 -8.89 -4.13 1.59
C TYR A 66 -9.77 -5.34 1.78
N LYS A 67 -9.41 -6.16 2.77
CA LYS A 67 -10.24 -7.28 3.21
C LYS A 67 -11.28 -6.78 4.20
N VAL A 68 -12.52 -7.18 3.98
CA VAL A 68 -13.67 -6.77 4.78
C VAL A 68 -14.22 -8.00 5.48
N ARG A 69 -14.41 -7.95 6.79
CA ARG A 69 -15.02 -9.03 7.57
C ARG A 69 -15.89 -8.47 8.68
N HIS A 70 -16.90 -9.23 9.09
CA HIS A 70 -17.69 -8.93 10.27
C HIS A 70 -17.21 -9.79 11.43
N ASP A 71 -17.02 -9.16 12.59
CA ASP A 71 -16.71 -9.79 13.86
C ASP A 71 -17.79 -9.35 14.86
N ASP A 72 -18.79 -10.20 15.05
CA ASP A 72 -20.07 -9.86 15.69
C ASP A 72 -20.74 -8.61 15.08
N ALA A 73 -20.88 -7.53 15.86
CA ALA A 73 -21.48 -6.27 15.44
C ALA A 73 -20.46 -5.29 14.84
N ARG A 74 -19.19 -5.70 14.72
CA ARG A 74 -18.10 -4.84 14.28
C ARG A 74 -17.70 -5.15 12.84
N LEU A 75 -17.58 -4.10 12.04
CA LEU A 75 -16.99 -4.18 10.71
C LEU A 75 -15.47 -4.03 10.81
N LEU A 76 -14.71 -5.00 10.31
CA LEU A 76 -13.26 -4.95 10.25
C LEU A 76 -12.82 -4.77 8.79
N ILE A 77 -12.00 -3.75 8.53
CA ILE A 77 -11.46 -3.42 7.21
C ILE A 77 -9.94 -3.32 7.35
N GLU A 78 -9.21 -4.23 6.68
CA GLU A 78 -7.76 -4.38 6.85
C GLU A 78 -7.06 -4.35 5.48
N PRO A 79 -5.96 -3.59 5.30
CA PRO A 79 -5.21 -3.61 4.07
C PRO A 79 -4.48 -4.94 3.94
N GLN A 80 -4.53 -5.52 2.75
CA GLN A 80 -3.79 -6.71 2.36
C GLN A 80 -2.80 -6.31 1.27
N ILE A 81 -1.53 -6.38 1.63
CA ILE A 81 -0.42 -6.26 0.69
C ILE A 81 0.47 -7.49 0.90
N PRO A 82 0.53 -8.44 -0.06
CA PRO A 82 1.29 -9.67 0.09
C PRO A 82 2.76 -9.43 0.43
N TYR A 83 3.39 -8.43 -0.20
CA TYR A 83 4.77 -8.02 0.11
C TYR A 83 4.94 -7.66 1.59
N ILE A 84 4.12 -6.73 2.11
CA ILE A 84 4.25 -6.26 3.51
C ILE A 84 4.01 -7.41 4.50
N SER A 85 3.03 -8.27 4.22
CA SER A 85 2.74 -9.43 5.07
C SER A 85 3.95 -10.36 5.14
N ARG A 86 4.50 -10.73 3.98
CA ARG A 86 5.73 -11.54 3.87
C ARG A 86 6.90 -10.93 4.62
N VAL A 87 7.14 -9.63 4.46
CA VAL A 87 8.24 -8.92 5.16
C VAL A 87 8.03 -8.93 6.67
N ARG A 88 6.81 -8.66 7.15
CA ARG A 88 6.49 -8.67 8.59
C ARG A 88 6.64 -10.05 9.22
N ASP A 89 6.42 -11.10 8.43
CA ASP A 89 6.61 -12.50 8.84
C ASP A 89 8.07 -12.97 8.76
N GLY A 90 9.02 -12.06 8.48
CA GLY A 90 10.45 -12.38 8.38
C GLY A 90 10.87 -13.00 7.04
N GLY A 91 10.00 -12.92 6.02
CA GLY A 91 10.29 -13.41 4.68
C GLY A 91 11.31 -12.56 3.93
N GLU A 92 11.75 -13.08 2.79
CA GLU A 92 12.77 -12.46 1.93
C GLU A 92 12.31 -11.11 1.37
N LEU A 93 13.17 -10.09 1.46
CA LEU A 93 13.01 -8.83 0.76
C LEU A 93 13.33 -9.05 -0.71
N THR A 94 12.30 -9.13 -1.54
CA THR A 94 12.44 -9.13 -2.99
C THR A 94 12.48 -7.69 -3.50
N PRO A 95 13.32 -7.37 -4.51
CA PRO A 95 13.32 -6.05 -5.12
C PRO A 95 11.97 -5.74 -5.75
N LEU A 96 11.55 -4.49 -5.64
CA LEU A 96 10.35 -3.98 -6.31
C LEU A 96 10.79 -3.04 -7.43
N ASP A 97 10.33 -3.30 -8.65
CA ASP A 97 10.58 -2.46 -9.81
C ASP A 97 9.47 -1.40 -9.91
N TYR A 98 9.78 -0.17 -9.54
CA TYR A 98 8.85 0.95 -9.62
C TYR A 98 9.60 2.27 -9.85
N TRP A 99 8.86 3.25 -10.38
CA TRP A 99 9.41 4.58 -10.65
C TRP A 99 9.17 5.56 -9.50
N HIS A 100 7.91 5.71 -9.06
CA HIS A 100 7.53 6.60 -7.95
C HIS A 100 7.17 5.83 -6.68
N SER A 101 6.17 4.95 -6.76
CA SER A 101 5.70 4.10 -5.65
C SER A 101 5.41 2.69 -6.18
N PRO A 102 5.76 1.62 -5.43
CA PRO A 102 5.42 0.26 -5.85
C PRO A 102 3.90 0.03 -5.84
N TRP A 103 3.13 0.91 -5.18
CA TRP A 103 1.68 0.83 -5.10
C TRP A 103 0.97 1.81 -6.04
N GLU A 104 1.68 2.63 -6.83
CA GLU A 104 1.05 3.69 -7.64
C GLU A 104 -0.12 3.20 -8.52
N GLY A 105 0.02 2.01 -9.12
CA GLY A 105 -1.01 1.42 -9.98
C GLY A 105 -2.14 0.70 -9.25
N SER A 106 -1.96 0.33 -7.98
CA SER A 106 -2.94 -0.42 -7.18
C SER A 106 -3.50 0.39 -6.01
N PHE A 107 -2.94 1.58 -5.75
CA PHE A 107 -3.30 2.41 -4.62
C PHE A 107 -4.72 2.94 -4.78
N HIS A 108 -5.55 2.64 -3.79
CA HIS A 108 -6.88 3.18 -3.64
C HIS A 108 -7.20 3.27 -2.14
N TRP A 109 -8.12 4.17 -1.80
CA TRP A 109 -8.67 4.25 -0.46
C TRP A 109 -9.72 3.16 -0.26
N PRO A 110 -9.89 2.63 0.97
CA PRO A 110 -11.01 1.76 1.25
C PRO A 110 -12.31 2.52 1.07
N ILE A 111 -13.27 1.84 0.45
CA ILE A 111 -14.58 2.39 0.11
C ILE A 111 -15.62 1.80 1.06
N LEU A 112 -16.34 2.65 1.78
CA LEU A 112 -17.55 2.22 2.47
C LEU A 112 -18.73 2.24 1.51
N ASP A 113 -19.41 1.10 1.42
CA ASP A 113 -20.69 0.91 0.77
C ASP A 113 -21.81 1.15 1.79
N ILE A 114 -22.49 2.29 1.64
CA ILE A 114 -23.54 2.78 2.53
C ILE A 114 -24.90 2.48 1.91
N LYS A 115 -25.72 1.69 2.62
CA LYS A 115 -27.09 1.38 2.21
C LYS A 115 -28.05 1.90 3.27
N ILE A 116 -29.06 2.64 2.84
CA ILE A 116 -30.11 3.15 3.72
C ILE A 116 -31.48 2.73 3.21
N VAL A 117 -32.34 2.30 4.13
CA VAL A 117 -33.73 1.95 3.84
C VAL A 117 -34.65 2.86 4.65
N ASN A 118 -35.53 3.59 3.97
CA ASN A 118 -36.51 4.46 4.59
C ASN A 118 -37.77 3.67 4.99
N ASN A 119 -37.79 3.16 6.22
CA ASN A 119 -38.95 2.45 6.78
C ASN A 119 -40.04 3.39 7.33
N SER A 120 -39.86 4.72 7.19
CA SER A 120 -40.82 5.70 7.67
C SER A 120 -41.88 5.99 6.61
N ASN A 121 -42.98 6.63 7.03
CA ASN A 121 -44.04 7.09 6.14
C ASN A 121 -43.80 8.51 5.58
N ARG A 122 -42.60 9.07 5.74
CA ARG A 122 -42.21 10.40 5.26
C ARG A 122 -40.92 10.34 4.46
N THR A 123 -40.68 11.34 3.63
CA THR A 123 -39.41 11.49 2.92
C THR A 123 -38.26 11.68 3.91
N VAL A 124 -37.13 11.04 3.63
CA VAL A 124 -35.89 11.13 4.38
C VAL A 124 -34.84 11.79 3.50
N LEU A 125 -34.38 12.98 3.91
CA LEU A 125 -33.28 13.70 3.26
C LEU A 125 -32.01 13.51 4.10
N CYS A 126 -31.11 12.64 3.67
CA CYS A 126 -29.77 12.51 4.24
C CYS A 126 -28.87 13.62 3.72
N HIS A 127 -28.33 14.43 4.63
CA HIS A 127 -27.50 15.59 4.27
C HIS A 127 -26.06 15.53 4.83
N GLN A 128 -25.80 14.69 5.84
CA GLN A 128 -24.47 14.56 6.44
C GLN A 128 -24.14 13.13 6.80
N ALA A 129 -22.89 12.75 6.52
CA ALA A 129 -22.22 11.58 7.05
C ALA A 129 -21.18 12.05 8.07
N VAL A 130 -21.39 11.71 9.35
CA VAL A 130 -20.51 12.07 10.46
C VAL A 130 -19.77 10.82 10.92
N PHE A 131 -18.46 10.84 10.78
CA PHE A 131 -17.57 9.79 11.26
C PHE A 131 -17.15 10.13 12.69
N HIS A 132 -17.65 9.39 13.67
CA HIS A 132 -17.23 9.52 15.06
C HIS A 132 -16.06 8.60 15.32
N VAL A 133 -14.88 9.17 15.46
CA VAL A 133 -13.64 8.44 15.67
C VAL A 133 -13.32 8.42 17.16
N ARG A 134 -13.40 7.24 17.75
CA ARG A 134 -13.01 6.99 19.14
C ARG A 134 -11.51 7.15 19.30
N GLU A 135 -10.75 6.52 18.42
CA GLU A 135 -9.29 6.53 18.45
C GLU A 135 -8.72 6.37 17.04
N SER A 136 -7.64 7.10 16.77
CA SER A 136 -6.74 6.94 15.63
C SER A 136 -5.32 6.78 16.14
N ARG A 137 -4.64 5.72 15.70
CA ARG A 137 -3.23 5.46 16.03
C ARG A 137 -2.42 5.32 14.74
N PRO A 138 -1.31 6.04 14.58
CA PRO A 138 -0.45 5.87 13.40
C PRO A 138 0.19 4.48 13.41
N ASP A 139 0.27 3.84 12.24
CA ASP A 139 1.07 2.64 12.04
C ASP A 139 2.51 3.06 11.71
N LEU A 140 3.35 3.09 12.75
CA LEU A 140 4.75 3.49 12.67
C LEU A 140 5.69 2.37 12.22
N ARG A 141 5.18 1.20 11.81
CA ARG A 141 6.08 0.12 11.38
C ARG A 141 6.79 0.53 10.08
N PRO A 142 8.12 0.34 9.98
CA PRO A 142 8.84 0.58 8.75
C PRO A 142 8.43 -0.42 7.67
N ILE A 143 8.70 -0.08 6.41
CA ILE A 143 8.48 -0.97 5.27
C ILE A 143 9.78 -0.99 4.47
N PRO A 144 10.70 -1.93 4.77
CA PRO A 144 11.95 -2.02 4.04
C PRO A 144 11.67 -2.47 2.60
N VAL A 145 12.19 -1.71 1.64
CA VAL A 145 12.07 -2.01 0.21
C VAL A 145 13.42 -1.90 -0.46
N LEU A 146 13.78 -2.92 -1.23
CA LEU A 146 14.89 -2.87 -2.14
C LEU A 146 14.37 -2.32 -3.47
N ARG A 147 14.95 -1.21 -3.94
CA ARG A 147 14.64 -0.72 -5.29
C ARG A 147 15.27 -1.66 -6.29
N GLY A 148 14.44 -2.23 -7.17
CA GLY A 148 14.74 -3.03 -8.35
C GLY A 148 16.21 -3.33 -8.67
N VAL A 149 16.58 -3.09 -9.92
CA VAL A 149 17.99 -3.10 -10.32
C VAL A 149 18.64 -1.81 -9.85
N THR A 150 19.61 -1.92 -8.93
CA THR A 150 20.47 -0.79 -8.58
C THR A 150 21.63 -0.71 -9.56
N TYR A 151 21.98 0.50 -10.01
CA TYR A 151 23.08 0.71 -10.94
C TYR A 151 24.32 1.26 -10.21
N GLY A 152 25.48 0.64 -10.41
CA GLY A 152 26.76 1.08 -9.83
C GLY A 152 27.27 0.21 -8.67
N THR A 153 28.10 0.79 -7.81
CA THR A 153 28.81 0.12 -6.70
C THR A 153 28.18 0.39 -5.34
N PHE A 154 26.86 0.53 -5.30
CA PHE A 154 26.11 0.72 -4.06
C PHE A 154 24.82 -0.08 -4.12
N PHE A 155 24.17 -0.27 -2.97
CA PHE A 155 22.77 -0.67 -2.93
C PHE A 155 21.95 0.38 -2.20
N THR A 156 20.67 0.51 -2.54
CA THR A 156 19.75 1.43 -1.87
C THR A 156 18.66 0.64 -1.16
N LEU A 157 18.56 0.83 0.16
CA LEU A 157 17.42 0.39 0.95
C LEU A 157 16.50 1.58 1.21
N LEU A 158 15.23 1.45 0.86
CA LEU A 158 14.21 2.43 1.16
C LEU A 158 13.40 1.98 2.36
N ASN A 159 12.94 2.94 3.14
CA ASN A 159 11.92 2.74 4.15
C ASN A 159 10.64 3.47 3.72
N LEU A 160 9.70 2.70 3.19
CA LEU A 160 8.42 3.23 2.73
C LEU A 160 7.36 3.35 3.84
N GLY A 161 7.74 3.03 5.09
CA GLY A 161 6.90 3.13 6.29
C GLY A 161 7.13 4.41 7.09
N TRP A 162 6.35 4.57 8.17
CA TRP A 162 6.24 5.83 8.93
C TRP A 162 7.16 5.94 10.15
N GLY A 163 7.73 4.84 10.62
CA GLY A 163 8.77 4.85 11.65
C GLY A 163 10.15 4.53 11.08
N PRO A 164 11.22 4.88 11.80
CA PRO A 164 12.58 4.60 11.36
C PRO A 164 12.92 3.11 11.45
N MET A 165 13.93 2.70 10.69
CA MET A 165 14.64 1.44 10.90
C MET A 165 15.96 1.77 11.59
N THR A 166 16.13 1.30 12.82
CA THR A 166 17.31 1.62 13.62
C THR A 166 18.23 0.44 13.86
N ASN A 167 19.50 0.70 14.15
CA ASN A 167 20.52 -0.31 14.38
C ASN A 167 20.58 -1.32 13.22
N CYS A 168 20.50 -0.83 11.97
CA CYS A 168 20.46 -1.73 10.82
C CYS A 168 21.84 -2.37 10.66
N SER A 169 21.87 -3.70 10.55
CA SER A 169 23.05 -4.46 10.15
C SER A 169 22.70 -5.31 8.94
N LEU A 170 23.60 -5.34 7.96
CA LEU A 170 23.47 -6.20 6.80
C LEU A 170 24.69 -7.11 6.71
N HIS A 171 24.43 -8.42 6.79
CA HIS A 171 25.41 -9.46 6.47
C HIS A 171 25.12 -10.00 5.07
N PHE A 172 26.07 -9.94 4.15
CA PHE A 172 25.82 -10.25 2.74
C PHE A 172 27.01 -10.84 2.00
N GLN A 173 26.76 -11.37 0.81
CA GLN A 173 27.78 -11.83 -0.15
C GLN A 173 27.51 -11.18 -1.51
N LEU A 174 28.57 -10.96 -2.29
CA LEU A 174 28.49 -10.52 -3.68
C LEU A 174 28.94 -11.68 -4.57
N ARG A 175 28.09 -12.13 -5.50
CA ARG A 175 28.39 -13.28 -6.35
C ARG A 175 27.78 -13.17 -7.75
N PRO A 176 28.31 -13.89 -8.76
CA PRO A 176 27.63 -14.01 -10.03
C PRO A 176 26.23 -14.62 -9.82
N PRO A 177 25.21 -14.17 -10.57
CA PRO A 177 23.87 -14.74 -10.44
C PRO A 177 23.87 -16.25 -10.68
N SER A 178 23.23 -17.00 -9.77
CA SER A 178 23.14 -18.49 -9.78
C SER A 178 24.37 -19.25 -9.27
N ASP A 179 25.48 -18.57 -8.96
CA ASP A 179 26.63 -19.25 -8.35
C ASP A 179 26.32 -19.65 -6.89
N PRO A 180 26.86 -20.77 -6.38
CA PRO A 180 26.70 -21.13 -4.97
C PRO A 180 27.37 -20.11 -4.04
N THR A 181 26.95 -20.07 -2.77
CA THR A 181 27.61 -19.25 -1.74
C THR A 181 29.03 -19.77 -1.49
N ASP A 182 30.03 -18.90 -1.52
CA ASP A 182 31.44 -19.26 -1.26
C ASP A 182 31.84 -19.09 0.22
N GLY A 183 30.93 -18.54 1.05
CA GLY A 183 31.14 -18.31 2.47
C GLY A 183 31.87 -17.00 2.79
N LYS A 184 32.27 -16.21 1.79
CA LYS A 184 32.89 -14.89 2.00
C LYS A 184 31.81 -13.84 2.22
N GLY A 185 31.53 -13.57 3.49
CA GLY A 185 30.58 -12.55 3.91
C GLY A 185 31.22 -11.18 4.09
N PHE A 186 30.42 -10.15 3.87
CA PHE A 186 30.65 -8.77 4.26
C PHE A 186 29.61 -8.37 5.30
N GLU A 187 29.94 -7.33 6.07
CA GLU A 187 29.04 -6.75 7.05
C GLU A 187 29.10 -5.23 6.97
N THR A 188 27.95 -4.58 7.14
CA THR A 188 27.82 -3.13 7.15
C THR A 188 26.68 -2.69 8.07
N TYR A 189 26.78 -1.47 8.58
CA TYR A 189 25.85 -0.89 9.55
C TYR A 189 25.37 0.48 9.07
N PHE A 190 24.09 0.75 9.24
CA PHE A 190 23.49 2.02 8.82
C PHE A 190 22.15 2.25 9.53
N GLU A 191 21.52 3.39 9.24
CA GLU A 191 20.22 3.78 9.75
C GLU A 191 19.34 4.16 8.55
N VAL A 192 18.03 3.89 8.61
CA VAL A 192 17.09 4.35 7.58
C VAL A 192 15.98 5.18 8.23
N PRO A 193 15.95 6.51 8.02
CA PRO A 193 14.91 7.34 8.62
C PRO A 193 13.52 6.98 8.07
N ALA A 194 12.47 7.39 8.77
CA ALA A 194 11.09 7.26 8.30
C ALA A 194 10.91 7.96 6.94
N GLY A 195 10.34 7.25 5.96
CA GLY A 195 10.21 7.76 4.59
C GLY A 195 11.52 8.04 3.86
N GLY A 196 12.64 7.60 4.42
CA GLY A 196 13.97 7.85 3.88
C GLY A 196 14.54 6.68 3.10
N HIS A 197 15.83 6.80 2.80
CA HIS A 197 16.63 5.73 2.22
C HIS A 197 18.03 5.76 2.81
N ALA A 198 18.70 4.61 2.76
CA ALA A 198 20.14 4.51 2.96
C ALA A 198 20.76 4.01 1.66
N THR A 199 21.77 4.75 1.18
CA THR A 199 22.66 4.30 0.12
C THR A 199 23.91 3.74 0.78
N VAL A 200 24.12 2.44 0.63
CA VAL A 200 25.25 1.76 1.24
C VAL A 200 26.33 1.59 0.17
N PRO A 201 27.48 2.28 0.32
CA PRO A 201 28.61 2.11 -0.58
C PRO A 201 29.14 0.67 -0.48
N LEU A 202 29.44 0.07 -1.63
CA LEU A 202 29.95 -1.30 -1.75
C LEU A 202 31.32 -1.36 -2.44
N GLU A 203 32.00 -0.23 -2.64
CA GLU A 203 33.24 -0.13 -3.42
C GLU A 203 34.33 -1.06 -2.88
N GLU A 204 34.54 -1.08 -1.56
CA GLU A 204 35.53 -1.93 -0.92
C GLU A 204 35.20 -3.42 -1.09
N GLN A 205 33.92 -3.77 -1.02
CA GLN A 205 33.44 -5.13 -1.20
C GLN A 205 33.58 -5.59 -2.66
N PHE A 206 33.30 -4.70 -3.61
CA PHE A 206 33.52 -4.94 -5.03
C PHE A 206 35.00 -5.12 -5.37
N LEU A 207 35.88 -4.29 -4.81
CA LEU A 207 37.33 -4.45 -4.94
C LEU A 207 37.80 -5.79 -4.36
N ALA A 208 37.28 -6.19 -3.20
CA ALA A 208 37.63 -7.45 -2.54
C ALA A 208 37.23 -8.70 -3.35
N VAL A 209 36.18 -8.62 -4.18
CA VAL A 209 35.80 -9.70 -5.10
C VAL A 209 36.44 -9.57 -6.49
N GLY A 210 37.33 -8.61 -6.70
CA GLY A 210 38.14 -8.47 -7.92
C GLY A 210 37.55 -7.59 -9.02
N VAL A 211 36.60 -6.71 -8.69
CA VAL A 211 36.11 -5.66 -9.61
C VAL A 211 37.05 -4.46 -9.56
N ASP A 212 37.50 -3.98 -10.72
CA ASP A 212 38.29 -2.74 -10.84
C ASP A 212 37.33 -1.54 -10.89
N VAL A 213 36.84 -1.14 -9.72
CA VAL A 213 35.88 -0.03 -9.56
C VAL A 213 36.41 1.28 -10.18
N PRO A 214 37.67 1.71 -9.96
CA PRO A 214 38.21 2.92 -10.60
C PRO A 214 38.16 2.86 -12.13
N LEU A 215 38.50 1.72 -12.73
CA LEU A 215 38.43 1.55 -14.18
C LEU A 215 36.99 1.56 -14.69
N LEU A 216 36.04 0.93 -14.00
CA LEU A 216 34.62 0.99 -14.36
C LEU A 216 34.07 2.42 -14.30
N THR A 217 34.39 3.18 -13.26
CA THR A 217 33.99 4.59 -13.15
C THR A 217 34.55 5.41 -14.31
N GLU A 218 35.82 5.22 -14.66
CA GLU A 218 36.44 5.90 -15.80
C GLU A 218 35.80 5.50 -17.14
N LEU A 219 35.50 4.22 -17.35
CA LEU A 219 34.82 3.73 -18.55
C LEU A 219 33.39 4.27 -18.67
N ASN A 220 32.62 4.30 -17.58
CA ASN A 220 31.27 4.86 -17.58
C ASN A 220 31.28 6.36 -17.87
N ARG A 221 32.27 7.09 -17.32
CA ARG A 221 32.48 8.52 -17.64
C ARG A 221 32.78 8.77 -19.12
N ARG A 222 33.49 7.84 -19.78
CA ARG A 222 33.77 7.90 -21.24
C ARG A 222 32.56 7.48 -22.09
N GLY A 223 31.80 6.48 -21.63
CA GLY A 223 30.71 5.84 -22.36
C GLY A 223 29.33 6.49 -22.22
N GLY A 224 29.16 7.46 -21.30
CA GLY A 224 27.87 8.11 -21.03
C GLY A 224 27.36 9.08 -22.10
N GLY A 225 28.13 9.33 -23.17
CA GLY A 225 27.59 9.89 -24.41
C GLY A 225 27.26 8.74 -25.35
N TYR A 226 26.18 8.82 -26.13
CA TYR A 226 25.70 7.86 -27.15
C TYR A 226 26.72 7.39 -28.23
N GLY A 227 28.02 7.55 -28.00
CA GLY A 227 29.13 7.10 -28.81
C GLY A 227 29.28 5.59 -28.85
N ARG A 228 29.80 5.11 -29.97
CA ARG A 228 30.11 3.70 -30.22
C ARG A 228 31.08 3.16 -29.18
N TYR A 229 30.67 2.12 -28.46
CA TYR A 229 31.58 1.23 -27.74
C TYR A 229 32.46 0.49 -28.76
N ASP A 230 33.76 0.75 -28.77
CA ASP A 230 34.71 0.03 -29.62
C ASP A 230 35.23 -1.26 -28.95
N ALA A 231 36.01 -2.04 -29.69
CA ALA A 231 36.55 -3.31 -29.19
C ALA A 231 37.52 -3.13 -28.01
N GLU A 232 38.18 -1.97 -27.91
CA GLU A 232 39.08 -1.64 -26.80
C GLU A 232 38.26 -1.39 -25.53
N TYR A 233 37.18 -0.60 -25.61
CA TYR A 233 36.25 -0.36 -24.51
C TYR A 233 35.72 -1.69 -23.94
N GLU A 234 35.20 -2.58 -24.79
CA GLU A 234 34.67 -3.87 -24.34
C GLU A 234 35.73 -4.80 -23.73
N THR A 235 36.99 -4.66 -24.14
CA THR A 235 38.11 -5.42 -23.56
C THR A 235 38.48 -4.88 -22.17
N LEU A 236 38.60 -3.56 -22.04
CA LEU A 236 38.86 -2.89 -20.76
C LEU A 236 37.72 -3.13 -19.77
N ARG A 237 36.47 -3.07 -20.26
CA ARG A 237 35.27 -3.32 -19.46
C ARG A 237 35.22 -4.74 -18.93
N ARG A 238 35.42 -5.75 -19.79
CA ARG A 238 35.47 -7.16 -19.33
C ARG A 238 36.56 -7.40 -18.29
N ARG A 239 37.72 -6.76 -18.42
CA ARG A 239 38.77 -6.79 -17.40
C ARG A 239 38.29 -6.15 -16.09
N ALA A 240 37.65 -4.99 -16.19
CA ALA A 240 37.22 -4.23 -15.03
C ALA A 240 36.09 -4.92 -14.23
N LEU A 241 35.22 -5.65 -14.93
CA LEU A 241 34.13 -6.42 -14.34
C LEU A 241 34.58 -7.62 -13.49
N GLY A 242 35.85 -8.04 -13.58
CA GLY A 242 36.38 -9.15 -12.78
C GLY A 242 35.57 -10.44 -12.96
N PRO A 243 35.05 -11.06 -11.88
CA PRO A 243 34.29 -12.31 -11.97
C PRO A 243 32.86 -12.13 -12.51
N PHE A 244 32.42 -10.90 -12.85
CA PHE A 244 31.06 -10.60 -13.29
C PHE A 244 31.00 -10.25 -14.78
N PRO A 245 31.24 -11.19 -15.72
CA PRO A 245 31.45 -10.88 -17.14
C PRO A 245 30.26 -10.22 -17.84
N ARG A 246 29.05 -10.31 -17.25
CA ARG A 246 27.82 -9.68 -17.77
C ARG A 246 27.46 -8.37 -17.05
N GLY A 247 28.26 -7.93 -16.09
CA GLY A 247 27.99 -6.75 -15.28
C GLY A 247 26.80 -6.90 -14.32
N TRP A 248 26.40 -8.14 -14.03
CA TRP A 248 25.34 -8.43 -13.06
C TRP A 248 25.94 -9.07 -11.82
N VAL A 249 25.57 -8.55 -10.67
CA VAL A 249 26.05 -9.00 -9.36
C VAL A 249 24.83 -9.29 -8.51
N GLU A 250 24.73 -10.49 -7.97
CA GLU A 250 23.71 -10.84 -7.00
C GLU A 250 24.23 -10.53 -5.59
N LEU A 251 23.49 -9.69 -4.86
CA LEU A 251 23.69 -9.44 -3.45
C LEU A 251 22.69 -10.32 -2.68
N ILE A 252 23.19 -11.25 -1.88
CA ILE A 252 22.36 -12.09 -1.00
C ILE A 252 22.81 -11.95 0.45
N GLY A 253 21.87 -11.91 1.38
CA GLY A 253 22.22 -11.66 2.77
C GLY A 253 21.06 -11.71 3.75
N THR A 254 21.27 -11.14 4.92
CA THR A 254 20.24 -10.95 5.94
C THR A 254 20.36 -9.53 6.49
N LEU A 255 19.29 -8.77 6.34
CA LEU A 255 19.12 -7.47 6.96
C LEU A 255 18.50 -7.67 8.34
N GLN A 256 19.09 -7.07 9.36
CA GLN A 256 18.54 -6.99 10.69
C GLN A 256 18.36 -5.53 11.11
N TYR A 257 17.29 -5.22 11.82
CA TYR A 257 16.99 -3.86 12.26
C TYR A 257 16.01 -3.87 13.43
N ASP A 258 15.98 -2.79 14.19
CA ASP A 258 14.99 -2.54 15.24
C ASP A 258 13.83 -1.71 14.67
N GLN A 259 12.62 -1.99 15.14
CA GLN A 259 11.43 -1.22 14.81
C GLN A 259 10.49 -1.08 16.01
N ILE A 260 9.58 -0.10 15.94
CA ILE A 260 8.49 0.09 16.90
C ILE A 260 7.22 -0.56 16.34
N GLU A 261 6.60 -1.43 17.13
CA GLU A 261 5.31 -2.07 16.82
C GLU A 261 4.12 -1.15 17.14
N ILE A 262 2.91 -1.53 16.72
CA ILE A 262 1.68 -0.76 16.94
C ILE A 262 1.41 -0.49 18.44
N ASP A 263 1.81 -1.41 19.31
CA ASP A 263 1.66 -1.27 20.76
C ASP A 263 2.78 -0.43 21.42
N GLY A 264 3.70 0.10 20.62
CA GLY A 264 4.85 0.89 21.07
C GLY A 264 6.05 0.05 21.54
N SER A 265 5.96 -1.28 21.50
CA SER A 265 7.10 -2.14 21.83
C SER A 265 8.20 -2.08 20.76
N SER A 266 9.45 -2.25 21.17
CA SER A 266 10.59 -2.36 20.25
C SER A 266 10.90 -3.83 19.95
N VAL A 267 11.05 -4.17 18.67
CA VAL A 267 11.31 -5.53 18.21
C VAL A 267 12.46 -5.54 17.20
N ARG A 268 13.39 -6.48 17.37
CA ARG A 268 14.44 -6.80 16.38
C ARG A 268 13.84 -7.68 15.28
N ARG A 269 13.95 -7.25 14.03
CA ARG A 269 13.56 -8.02 12.85
C ARG A 269 14.78 -8.52 12.10
N ALA A 270 14.60 -9.61 11.37
CA ALA A 270 15.58 -10.19 10.47
C ALA A 270 14.87 -10.65 9.20
N ASN A 271 15.32 -10.17 8.05
CA ASN A 271 14.78 -10.53 6.75
C ASN A 271 15.92 -10.98 5.84
N PRO A 272 15.83 -12.15 5.20
CA PRO A 272 16.69 -12.49 4.09
C PRO A 272 16.56 -11.41 3.02
N ILE A 273 17.66 -11.09 2.33
CA ILE A 273 17.63 -10.16 1.21
C ILE A 273 18.24 -10.79 -0.02
N ARG A 274 17.69 -10.45 -1.17
CA ARG A 274 18.27 -10.72 -2.48
C ARG A 274 18.07 -9.50 -3.36
N SER A 275 19.13 -9.02 -3.97
CA SER A 275 19.06 -7.92 -4.93
C SER A 275 19.99 -8.19 -6.11
N LEU A 276 19.63 -7.63 -7.26
CA LEU A 276 20.46 -7.68 -8.45
C LEU A 276 21.01 -6.27 -8.71
N ILE A 277 22.33 -6.16 -8.67
CA ILE A 277 23.05 -4.91 -8.95
C ILE A 277 23.57 -5.02 -10.39
N SER A 278 23.27 -3.99 -11.18
CA SER A 278 23.77 -3.83 -12.54
C SER A 278 24.94 -2.85 -12.56
N LEU A 279 25.98 -3.21 -13.29
CA LEU A 279 27.11 -2.34 -13.61
C LEU A 279 26.92 -1.68 -14.99
N ASN A 280 25.67 -1.50 -15.45
CA ASN A 280 25.25 -0.86 -16.72
C ASN A 280 24.46 0.47 -16.46
N ASP A 281 23.93 1.15 -17.49
CA ASP A 281 23.18 2.44 -17.36
C ASP A 281 21.64 2.29 -17.47
N PRO A 282 20.81 3.13 -16.81
CA PRO A 282 19.32 3.07 -16.85
C PRO A 282 18.63 3.76 -18.06
N LEU A 283 17.36 3.42 -18.32
CA LEU A 283 16.44 4.07 -19.31
C LEU A 283 15.22 4.73 -18.61
N ALA A 284 14.61 5.76 -19.21
CA ALA A 284 13.58 6.63 -18.60
C ALA A 284 12.18 6.58 -19.27
N GLY A 285 11.12 6.77 -18.46
CA GLY A 285 9.75 7.11 -18.91
C GLY A 285 8.70 7.01 -17.79
N ALA A 286 7.69 7.90 -17.77
CA ALA A 286 6.53 7.85 -16.86
C ALA A 286 5.26 8.51 -17.46
N PRO A 287 4.04 7.99 -17.19
CA PRO A 287 2.74 8.63 -17.49
C PRO A 287 1.91 9.05 -16.24
N LEU A 288 0.76 9.73 -16.47
CA LEU A 288 -0.05 10.53 -15.51
C LEU A 288 -1.52 10.02 -15.35
N PRO A 289 -2.23 10.26 -14.21
CA PRO A 289 -3.61 9.77 -13.97
C PRO A 289 -4.72 10.86 -13.67
N PRO A 290 -6.02 10.47 -13.47
CA PRO A 290 -7.24 11.31 -13.63
C PRO A 290 -8.03 11.73 -12.33
N SER A 291 -9.34 12.11 -12.45
CA SER A 291 -9.97 13.26 -11.74
C SER A 291 -11.45 13.18 -11.18
N HIS A 292 -11.79 12.53 -10.04
CA HIS A 292 -12.79 12.95 -8.96
C HIS A 292 -13.63 11.85 -8.24
N GLU A 293 -13.82 11.99 -6.91
CA GLU A 293 -14.46 11.05 -5.94
C GLU A 293 -14.97 11.77 -4.64
N TYR A 294 -15.95 11.21 -3.88
CA TYR A 294 -16.27 11.67 -2.50
C TYR A 294 -15.25 11.10 -1.51
N LEU A 295 -14.69 11.97 -0.67
CA LEU A 295 -13.57 11.65 0.20
C LEU A 295 -13.81 12.20 1.60
N VAL A 296 -13.70 11.36 2.62
CA VAL A 296 -13.44 11.80 3.99
C VAL A 296 -11.95 11.64 4.26
N GLN A 297 -11.32 12.63 4.88
CA GLN A 297 -9.94 12.53 5.34
C GLN A 297 -9.92 12.48 6.86
N LEU A 298 -9.56 11.32 7.41
CA LEU A 298 -9.37 11.13 8.85
C LEU A 298 -7.98 11.61 9.27
N ARG A 299 -7.86 12.07 10.51
CA ARG A 299 -6.56 12.31 11.16
C ARG A 299 -5.91 10.97 11.48
N SER A 300 -4.62 10.82 11.17
CA SER A 300 -3.88 9.58 11.48
C SER A 300 -3.67 9.37 12.98
N ASP A 301 -3.83 10.41 13.79
CA ASP A 301 -3.72 10.40 15.24
C ASP A 301 -4.86 11.18 15.93
N GLY A 302 -5.08 10.86 17.21
CA GLY A 302 -6.04 11.55 18.05
C GLY A 302 -7.16 10.66 18.57
N GLN A 303 -7.98 11.22 19.45
CA GLN A 303 -9.07 10.52 20.11
C GLN A 303 -10.31 11.39 20.17
N ASN A 304 -11.48 10.76 20.18
CA ASN A 304 -12.79 11.38 20.37
C ASN A 304 -13.03 12.61 19.46
N TYR A 305 -12.76 12.45 18.17
CA TYR A 305 -12.99 13.50 17.17
C TYR A 305 -14.02 13.06 16.14
N SER A 306 -14.55 14.01 15.38
CA SER A 306 -15.48 13.73 14.30
C SER A 306 -15.05 14.41 13.00
N GLU A 307 -15.26 13.72 11.89
CA GLU A 307 -15.12 14.27 10.54
C GLU A 307 -16.46 14.19 9.82
N THR A 308 -16.79 15.22 9.04
CA THR A 308 -18.12 15.33 8.39
C THR A 308 -17.98 15.47 6.89
N VAL A 309 -18.71 14.64 6.16
CA VAL A 309 -18.89 14.75 4.70
C VAL A 309 -20.31 15.21 4.42
N GLN A 310 -20.46 16.23 3.57
CA GLN A 310 -21.78 16.61 3.06
C GLN A 310 -22.20 15.59 2.01
N VAL A 311 -23.33 14.94 2.24
CA VAL A 311 -23.98 14.00 1.30
C VAL A 311 -25.34 14.56 0.92
N SER A 312 -25.96 14.11 -0.16
CA SER A 312 -27.28 14.63 -0.55
C SER A 312 -28.10 13.53 -1.21
N HIS A 313 -28.89 12.85 -0.38
CA HIS A 313 -29.73 11.72 -0.81
C HIS A 313 -31.15 11.91 -0.27
N SER A 314 -32.15 11.78 -1.13
CA SER A 314 -33.57 11.92 -0.78
C SER A 314 -34.28 10.61 -1.06
N LEU A 315 -34.89 10.04 -0.03
CA LEU A 315 -35.60 8.77 -0.10
C LEU A 315 -37.09 8.97 0.19
N ALA A 316 -37.95 8.59 -0.75
CA ALA A 316 -39.38 8.49 -0.53
C ALA A 316 -39.70 7.40 0.52
N PRO A 317 -40.92 7.41 1.11
CA PRO A 317 -41.37 6.33 1.99
C PRO A 317 -41.22 4.95 1.34
N GLY A 318 -40.57 4.01 2.03
CA GLY A 318 -40.31 2.65 1.55
C GLY A 318 -39.16 2.52 0.53
N GLU A 319 -38.50 3.61 0.14
CA GLU A 319 -37.36 3.59 -0.78
C GLU A 319 -36.07 3.17 -0.07
N SER A 320 -35.12 2.66 -0.86
CA SER A 320 -33.75 2.42 -0.43
C SER A 320 -32.75 3.07 -1.38
N ASP A 321 -31.64 3.56 -0.86
CA ASP A 321 -30.56 4.15 -1.65
C ASP A 321 -29.20 3.56 -1.23
N ARG A 322 -28.22 3.68 -2.11
CA ARG A 322 -26.86 3.16 -1.96
C ARG A 322 -25.84 4.17 -2.49
N PHE A 323 -24.86 4.53 -1.68
CA PHE A 323 -23.77 5.41 -2.09
C PHE A 323 -22.45 5.04 -1.45
N LEU A 324 -21.35 5.61 -1.97
CA LEU A 324 -19.98 5.25 -1.61
C LEU A 324 -19.25 6.43 -0.97
N ILE A 325 -18.41 6.16 0.03
CA ILE A 325 -17.50 7.15 0.62
C ILE A 325 -16.08 6.55 0.65
N ASN A 326 -15.11 7.22 0.02
CA ASN A 326 -13.69 6.88 0.18
C ASN A 326 -13.17 7.41 1.51
N ILE A 327 -12.41 6.59 2.24
CA ILE A 327 -11.79 7.00 3.50
C ILE A 327 -10.28 7.14 3.33
N ALA A 328 -9.78 8.35 3.43
CA ALA A 328 -8.35 8.67 3.39
C ALA A 328 -7.79 9.02 4.76
N ALA A 329 -6.46 8.94 4.86
CA ALA A 329 -5.66 9.56 5.90
C ALA A 329 -4.35 10.11 5.33
N ASP A 330 -3.67 10.96 6.08
CA ASP A 330 -2.36 11.47 5.68
C ASP A 330 -1.25 10.42 5.83
N ARG A 331 -1.44 9.36 6.64
CA ARG A 331 -0.46 8.29 6.90
C ARG A 331 -1.16 6.93 7.03
N SER A 332 -0.38 5.86 7.14
CA SER A 332 -0.93 4.58 7.59
C SER A 332 -1.36 4.69 9.05
N SER A 333 -2.56 4.21 9.37
CA SER A 333 -3.15 4.36 10.71
C SER A 333 -4.24 3.33 10.95
N ILE A 334 -4.56 3.11 12.22
CA ILE A 334 -5.62 2.23 12.68
C ILE A 334 -6.65 3.09 13.40
N HIS A 335 -7.90 2.98 12.98
CA HIS A 335 -9.03 3.75 13.46
C HIS A 335 -10.08 2.85 14.09
N GLU A 336 -10.66 3.34 15.18
CA GLU A 336 -11.87 2.80 15.78
C GLU A 336 -12.95 3.87 15.66
N LEU A 337 -13.97 3.64 14.84
CA LEU A 337 -14.95 4.66 14.50
C LEU A 337 -16.37 4.11 14.37
N SER A 338 -17.35 5.00 14.22
CA SER A 338 -18.71 4.68 13.79
C SER A 338 -19.19 5.75 12.81
N LEU A 339 -20.10 5.37 11.92
CA LEU A 339 -20.72 6.29 10.97
C LEU A 339 -22.12 6.64 11.46
N GLN A 340 -22.43 7.93 11.50
CA GLN A 340 -23.77 8.45 11.71
C GLN A 340 -24.24 9.19 10.47
N LEU A 341 -25.39 8.81 9.92
CA LEU A 341 -26.09 9.63 8.94
C LEU A 341 -27.07 10.55 9.65
N ARG A 342 -26.99 11.84 9.36
CA ARG A 342 -28.02 12.82 9.75
C ARG A 342 -28.99 13.01 8.60
N TYR A 343 -30.27 13.02 8.95
CA TYR A 343 -31.35 13.16 7.98
C TYR A 343 -32.48 14.04 8.51
N ASN A 344 -33.11 14.80 7.61
CA ASN A 344 -34.11 15.82 7.97
C ASN A 344 -33.58 16.76 9.08
N ASP A 345 -34.46 17.47 9.80
CA ASP A 345 -34.05 18.56 10.71
C ASP A 345 -33.25 18.10 11.94
N ASP A 346 -33.43 16.87 12.43
CA ASP A 346 -32.71 16.32 13.61
C ASP A 346 -32.56 14.78 13.62
N GLY A 347 -33.00 14.11 12.55
CA GLY A 347 -32.99 12.66 12.47
C GLY A 347 -31.57 12.11 12.41
N MET A 348 -31.34 10.97 13.08
CA MET A 348 -30.05 10.29 13.02
C MET A 348 -30.20 8.78 13.00
N VAL A 349 -29.33 8.13 12.23
CA VAL A 349 -29.14 6.69 12.23
C VAL A 349 -27.64 6.41 12.26
N ALA A 350 -27.22 5.45 13.08
CA ALA A 350 -25.81 5.12 13.28
C ALA A 350 -25.52 3.67 12.90
N SER A 351 -24.31 3.43 12.42
CA SER A 351 -23.78 2.11 12.16
C SER A 351 -23.33 1.43 13.46
N GLY A 352 -23.03 0.13 13.39
CA GLY A 352 -22.17 -0.51 14.38
C GLY A 352 -20.73 0.06 14.35
N PRO A 353 -19.89 -0.35 15.31
CA PRO A 353 -18.48 0.04 15.34
C PRO A 353 -17.72 -0.51 14.12
N ILE A 354 -16.75 0.26 13.65
CA ILE A 354 -15.88 -0.04 12.51
C ILE A 354 -14.44 0.06 12.98
N ASN A 355 -13.67 -1.02 12.82
CA ASN A 355 -12.22 -0.96 12.92
C ASN A 355 -11.65 -0.93 11.51
N LEU A 356 -10.91 0.14 11.22
CA LEU A 356 -10.37 0.41 9.91
C LEU A 356 -8.87 0.60 10.02
N ALA A 357 -8.10 -0.26 9.37
CA ALA A 357 -6.69 0.02 9.11
C ALA A 357 -6.57 0.67 7.72
N LEU A 358 -5.90 1.81 7.65
CA LEU A 358 -5.56 2.52 6.42
C LEU A 358 -4.10 2.28 6.08
N PHE A 359 -3.84 1.99 4.81
CA PHE A 359 -2.50 1.96 4.27
C PHE A 359 -2.22 3.20 3.44
N ARG A 360 -1.07 3.82 3.70
CA ARG A 360 -0.47 4.85 2.86
C ARG A 360 1.04 4.78 3.01
N SER A 361 1.75 4.68 1.89
CA SER A 361 3.22 4.73 1.88
C SER A 361 3.72 6.17 2.02
N THR A 362 4.92 6.34 2.56
CA THR A 362 5.63 7.63 2.52
C THR A 362 5.99 8.06 1.10
N ALA A 363 6.14 7.11 0.15
CA ALA A 363 6.31 7.42 -1.27
C ALA A 363 5.10 8.15 -1.86
N ASP A 364 3.89 7.86 -1.37
CA ASP A 364 2.63 8.47 -1.84
C ASP A 364 2.34 9.84 -1.18
N GLN A 365 3.24 10.33 -0.32
CA GLN A 365 3.19 11.69 0.23
C GLN A 365 3.97 12.69 -0.59
N MET A 366 4.94 12.26 -1.40
CA MET A 366 5.68 13.20 -2.22
C MET A 366 4.69 13.89 -3.14
N PRO A 367 4.51 15.23 -3.07
CA PRO A 367 3.76 15.93 -4.10
C PRO A 367 4.40 15.52 -5.41
N ALA A 368 3.60 15.07 -6.37
CA ALA A 368 4.08 14.79 -7.72
C ALA A 368 5.00 15.96 -8.07
N ARG A 369 6.32 15.71 -8.23
CA ARG A 369 7.25 16.80 -8.51
C ARG A 369 6.61 17.60 -9.62
N PRO A 370 6.41 18.92 -9.47
CA PRO A 370 5.84 19.70 -10.55
C PRO A 370 6.67 19.36 -11.77
N VAL A 371 6.06 18.63 -12.70
CA VAL A 371 6.73 18.27 -13.95
C VAL A 371 7.10 19.61 -14.51
N ASP A 372 8.40 19.88 -14.66
CA ASP A 372 8.91 21.14 -15.17
C ASP A 372 8.21 21.41 -16.51
N ARG A 373 7.10 22.16 -16.45
CA ARG A 373 6.24 22.49 -17.60
C ARG A 373 7.02 23.32 -18.62
N GLU A 374 8.18 23.83 -18.24
CA GLU A 374 9.06 24.63 -19.10
C GLU A 374 9.76 23.80 -20.20
N LEU A 375 9.80 22.46 -20.13
CA LEU A 375 10.45 21.66 -21.18
C LEU A 375 9.51 21.24 -22.32
N SER A 376 8.18 21.43 -22.21
CA SER A 376 7.24 21.13 -23.30
C SER A 376 6.91 22.32 -24.22
N ASP A 377 7.21 23.56 -23.79
CA ASP A 377 7.05 24.74 -24.63
C ASP A 377 8.35 24.99 -25.43
N GLY A 378 8.57 24.15 -26.43
CA GLY A 378 9.71 24.22 -27.33
C GLY A 378 9.85 25.56 -28.07
N LYS A 379 10.49 26.54 -27.43
CA LYS A 379 11.31 27.56 -28.09
C LYS A 379 12.77 27.27 -27.81
N TRP A 380 13.37 26.48 -28.70
CA TRP A 380 14.81 26.51 -28.87
C TRP A 380 15.16 27.85 -29.53
N ASP A 381 15.61 28.83 -28.74
CA ASP A 381 16.30 29.97 -29.32
C ASP A 381 17.60 29.45 -29.94
N PRO A 382 17.81 29.62 -31.27
CA PRO A 382 19.07 29.23 -31.88
C PRO A 382 20.18 30.07 -31.25
N MET A 383 21.25 29.40 -30.80
CA MET A 383 22.42 30.12 -30.32
C MET A 383 22.95 31.04 -31.43
N PRO A 384 23.32 32.29 -31.11
CA PRO A 384 23.91 33.20 -32.07
C PRO A 384 25.23 32.60 -32.60
N SER A 385 25.35 32.60 -33.93
CA SER A 385 26.52 32.18 -34.70
C SER A 385 27.75 33.03 -34.42
#